data_AF-A0AAD7RGX5-F1
#
_entry.id   AF-A0AAD7RGX5-F1
#
_cell.length_a   1.000
_cell.length_b   1.000
_cell.length_c   1.000
_cell.angle_alpha   90.00
_cell.angle_beta   90.00
_cell.angle_gamma   90.00
#
_symmetry.space_group_name_H-M   'P 1'
#
loop_
_entity.id
_entity.type
_entity.pdbx_description
1 polymer ?
#
loop_
_entity_poly.entity_id
_entity_poly.type
_entity_poly.pdbx_seq_one_letter_code
_entity_poly.pdbx_strand_id
1 'polypeptide(L)'
;MTSSGFNYHEGMNLYTEETPTSRFQSLINQSTPIHQGPPDRRLLDTVKEDLDDTGKVRRWTFGAKNQSETRTIMMMGETGTGKSTLINVMVNYILGVECEDNIRFEIIEEEERSQTESQTTAVTVYEIYGQEGVRVPFSLRLIDTPGYGDTDEGKTDKTIAENHGDKKPADDSGCADGARSA
;
A
#
# COMPACT_ATOMS: atom_id res chain seq x y z
N MET A 1 -24.96 -33.08 -66.33
CA MET A 1 -23.66 -32.37 -66.43
C MET A 1 -23.91 -30.94 -65.96
N THR A 2 -24.04 -30.78 -64.63
CA THR A 2 -23.02 -30.27 -63.69
C THR A 2 -22.74 -28.78 -63.86
N SER A 3 -23.28 -27.97 -62.95
CA SER A 3 -22.49 -26.92 -62.32
C SER A 3 -23.11 -26.61 -60.96
N SER A 4 -22.52 -27.23 -59.95
CA SER A 4 -22.70 -26.93 -58.53
C SER A 4 -22.11 -25.54 -58.27
N GLY A 5 -22.94 -24.61 -57.81
CA GLY A 5 -22.48 -23.32 -57.31
C GLY A 5 -21.59 -23.51 -56.08
N PHE A 6 -20.38 -22.96 -56.16
CA PHE A 6 -19.42 -22.92 -55.06
C PHE A 6 -19.96 -22.00 -53.95
N ASN A 7 -20.17 -22.57 -52.76
CA ASN A 7 -20.28 -21.80 -51.51
C ASN A 7 -18.88 -21.30 -51.15
N TYR A 8 -18.68 -19.99 -51.14
CA TYR A 8 -17.52 -19.40 -50.49
C TYR A 8 -17.79 -19.37 -48.99
N HIS A 9 -17.04 -20.19 -48.26
CA HIS A 9 -16.93 -20.11 -46.81
C HIS A 9 -16.41 -18.71 -46.44
N GLU A 10 -17.22 -17.93 -45.73
CA GLU A 10 -16.74 -16.80 -44.93
C GLU A 10 -15.69 -17.34 -43.95
N GLY A 11 -14.46 -16.87 -44.11
CA GLY A 11 -13.34 -17.21 -43.25
C GLY A 11 -13.64 -16.77 -41.83
N MET A 12 -13.60 -17.74 -40.91
CA MET A 12 -13.56 -17.50 -39.48
C MET A 12 -12.37 -16.60 -39.15
N ASN A 13 -12.67 -15.38 -38.70
CA ASN A 13 -11.70 -14.43 -38.21
C ASN A 13 -11.13 -14.97 -36.88
N LEU A 14 -9.94 -15.58 -36.90
CA LEU A 14 -9.21 -15.98 -35.69
C LEU A 14 -8.40 -14.79 -35.16
N TYR A 15 -9.11 -13.74 -34.76
CA TYR A 15 -8.61 -12.80 -33.76
C TYR A 15 -9.58 -12.89 -32.60
N THR A 16 -9.24 -13.71 -31.61
CA THR A 16 -9.90 -13.58 -30.31
C THR A 16 -9.49 -12.22 -29.75
N GLU A 17 -10.38 -11.24 -29.84
CA GLU A 17 -10.31 -10.09 -28.96
C GLU A 17 -10.50 -10.63 -27.54
N GLU A 18 -9.39 -10.93 -26.88
CA GLU A 18 -9.36 -11.12 -25.44
C GLU A 18 -9.92 -9.83 -24.82
N THR A 19 -11.11 -9.92 -24.23
CA THR A 19 -11.64 -8.81 -23.44
C THR A 19 -10.60 -8.49 -22.35
N PRO A 20 -10.39 -7.22 -21.96
CA PRO A 20 -9.39 -6.88 -20.94
C PRO A 20 -9.49 -7.70 -19.63
N THR A 21 -10.68 -8.25 -19.36
CA THR A 21 -10.99 -9.14 -18.25
C THR A 21 -10.41 -10.56 -18.39
N SER A 22 -10.21 -11.10 -19.60
CA SER A 22 -9.81 -12.50 -19.80
C SER A 22 -8.41 -12.80 -19.26
N ARG A 23 -7.44 -11.90 -19.47
CA ARG A 23 -6.06 -12.09 -19.01
C ARG A 23 -5.91 -12.05 -17.49
N PHE A 24 -6.82 -11.37 -16.79
CA PHE A 24 -6.83 -11.26 -15.33
C PHE A 24 -7.84 -12.20 -14.68
N GLN A 25 -8.51 -13.08 -15.41
CA GLN A 25 -9.59 -13.92 -14.88
C GLN A 25 -9.13 -14.77 -13.69
N SER A 26 -7.91 -15.30 -13.72
CA SER A 26 -7.33 -16.08 -12.61
C SER A 26 -7.14 -15.23 -11.35
N LEU A 27 -6.69 -13.98 -11.49
CA LEU A 27 -6.52 -13.03 -10.39
C LEU A 27 -7.86 -12.51 -9.88
N ILE A 28 -8.83 -12.27 -10.77
CA ILE A 28 -10.21 -11.90 -10.42
C ILE A 28 -10.85 -12.99 -9.55
N ASN A 29 -10.61 -14.26 -9.86
CA ASN A 29 -11.11 -15.39 -9.08
C ASN A 29 -10.38 -15.59 -7.74
N GLN A 30 -9.21 -14.97 -7.56
CA GLN A 30 -8.41 -14.96 -6.33
C GLN A 30 -8.43 -13.58 -5.67
N SER A 31 -9.53 -12.85 -5.83
CA SER A 31 -9.71 -11.54 -5.22
C SER A 31 -11.17 -11.22 -4.96
N THR A 32 -11.39 -10.38 -3.96
CA THR A 32 -12.70 -9.85 -3.58
C THR A 32 -12.88 -8.41 -4.11
N PRO A 33 -14.08 -8.04 -4.61
CA PRO A 33 -14.33 -6.69 -5.08
C PRO A 33 -14.37 -5.70 -3.89
N ILE A 34 -13.63 -4.60 -4.01
CA ILE A 34 -13.65 -3.47 -3.05
C ILE A 34 -14.57 -2.37 -3.58
N HIS A 35 -14.39 -1.99 -4.85
CA HIS A 35 -15.12 -0.90 -5.48
C HIS A 35 -15.35 -1.19 -6.97
N GLN A 36 -16.61 -1.12 -7.38
CA GLN A 36 -17.02 -1.26 -8.77
C GLN A 36 -17.02 0.11 -9.48
N GLY A 37 -16.12 0.28 -10.44
CA GLY A 37 -16.04 1.46 -11.30
C GLY A 37 -14.80 1.38 -12.18
N PRO A 38 -14.48 2.40 -12.99
CA PRO A 38 -13.17 2.48 -13.64
C PRO A 38 -12.15 3.20 -12.72
N PRO A 39 -11.06 2.55 -12.28
CA PRO A 39 -10.77 1.11 -12.39
C PRO A 39 -11.50 0.27 -11.33
N ASP A 40 -11.76 -1.01 -11.64
CA ASP A 40 -12.36 -1.97 -10.72
C ASP A 40 -11.30 -2.30 -9.67
N ARG A 41 -11.56 -2.01 -8.40
CA ARG A 41 -10.58 -2.26 -7.33
C ARG A 41 -10.91 -3.58 -6.66
N ARG A 42 -9.92 -4.46 -6.56
CA ARG A 42 -10.09 -5.80 -5.98
C ARG A 42 -8.99 -6.11 -4.98
N LEU A 43 -9.37 -6.64 -3.82
CA LEU A 43 -8.44 -7.07 -2.78
C LEU A 43 -8.00 -8.51 -3.07
N LEU A 44 -6.70 -8.76 -3.15
CA LEU A 44 -6.15 -10.09 -3.36
C LEU A 44 -6.42 -11.00 -2.17
N ASP A 45 -6.80 -12.24 -2.46
CA ASP A 45 -7.01 -13.25 -1.43
C ASP A 45 -5.65 -13.75 -0.93
N THR A 46 -5.23 -13.25 0.23
CA THR A 46 -3.96 -13.64 0.86
C THR A 46 -4.17 -14.61 2.02
N VAL A 47 -3.26 -15.58 2.16
CA VAL A 47 -3.12 -16.35 3.40
C VAL A 47 -2.43 -15.46 4.44
N LYS A 48 -3.10 -15.19 5.56
CA LYS A 48 -2.61 -14.33 6.63
C LYS A 48 -2.10 -15.17 7.81
N GLU A 49 -0.91 -14.84 8.28
CA GLU A 49 -0.24 -15.51 9.39
C GLU A 49 0.44 -14.49 10.29
N ASP A 50 0.32 -14.65 11.61
CA ASP A 50 1.17 -13.93 12.56
C ASP A 50 2.49 -14.69 12.73
N LEU A 51 3.61 -13.99 12.59
CA LEU A 51 4.96 -14.56 12.70
C LEU A 51 5.51 -14.51 14.12
N ASP A 52 4.81 -13.84 15.03
CA ASP A 52 5.13 -13.74 16.44
C ASP A 52 3.86 -13.80 17.30
N ASP A 53 4.02 -14.20 18.57
CA ASP A 53 2.88 -14.32 19.50
C ASP A 53 2.24 -12.97 19.85
N THR A 54 2.88 -11.85 19.48
CA THR A 54 2.39 -10.49 19.79
C THR A 54 1.58 -9.88 18.65
N GLY A 55 1.57 -10.49 17.46
CA GLY A 55 0.91 -9.96 16.26
C GLY A 55 1.54 -8.68 15.72
N LYS A 56 2.79 -8.39 16.13
CA LYS A 56 3.59 -7.24 15.66
C LYS A 56 4.35 -7.55 14.39
N VAL A 57 4.48 -8.81 14.02
CA VAL A 57 5.05 -9.23 12.74
C VAL A 57 4.05 -10.14 12.05
N ARG A 58 3.57 -9.72 10.87
CA ARG A 58 2.53 -10.41 10.11
C ARG A 58 3.06 -10.81 8.75
N ARG A 59 2.51 -11.87 8.17
CA ARG A 59 2.79 -12.33 6.81
C ARG A 59 1.51 -12.53 6.03
N TRP A 60 1.40 -11.88 4.87
CA TRP A 60 0.30 -12.05 3.93
C TRP A 60 0.85 -12.58 2.61
N THR A 61 0.41 -13.79 2.25
CA THR A 61 0.95 -14.52 1.10
C THR A 61 -0.09 -14.63 0.00
N PHE A 62 0.24 -14.15 -1.20
CA PHE A 62 -0.52 -14.34 -2.42
C PHE A 62 0.16 -15.38 -3.32
N GLY A 63 -0.62 -16.36 -3.80
CA GLY A 63 -0.12 -17.46 -4.61
C GLY A 63 0.61 -18.55 -3.83
N ALA A 64 1.12 -19.55 -4.54
CA ALA A 64 1.80 -20.70 -3.95
C ALA A 64 3.32 -20.59 -4.10
N LYS A 65 4.05 -20.71 -2.98
CA LYS A 65 5.51 -20.70 -2.97
C LYS A 65 6.08 -21.77 -3.90
N ASN A 66 7.04 -21.38 -4.72
CA ASN A 66 7.72 -22.26 -5.67
C ASN A 66 9.24 -22.23 -5.46
N GLN A 67 10.01 -22.81 -6.39
CA GLN A 67 11.48 -22.91 -6.30
C GLN A 67 12.20 -21.66 -6.84
N SER A 68 11.47 -20.64 -7.29
CA SER A 68 12.06 -19.42 -7.83
C SER A 68 12.81 -18.63 -6.76
N GLU A 69 13.81 -17.87 -7.19
CA GLU A 69 14.47 -16.90 -6.33
C GLU A 69 13.44 -15.91 -5.76
N THR A 70 13.54 -15.58 -4.48
CA THR A 70 12.71 -14.54 -3.86
C THR A 70 13.55 -13.29 -3.60
N ARG A 71 13.15 -12.16 -4.19
CA ARG A 71 13.77 -10.86 -3.91
C ARG A 71 12.98 -10.09 -2.88
N THR A 72 13.69 -9.52 -1.90
CA THR A 72 13.09 -8.81 -0.78
C THR A 72 13.35 -7.31 -0.89
N ILE A 73 12.31 -6.50 -0.75
CA ILE A 73 12.39 -5.04 -0.65
C ILE A 73 11.77 -4.63 0.68
N MET A 74 12.47 -3.80 1.45
CA MET A 74 11.98 -3.26 2.72
C MET A 74 11.69 -1.77 2.55
N MET A 75 10.51 -1.35 2.99
CA MET A 75 10.02 0.02 2.79
C MET A 75 10.02 0.75 4.12
N MET A 76 10.72 1.89 4.16
CA MET A 76 10.90 2.74 5.34
C MET A 76 10.66 4.21 4.95
N GLY A 77 10.18 5.00 5.91
CA GLY A 77 9.92 6.43 5.74
C GLY A 77 8.82 6.90 6.69
N GLU A 78 8.66 8.21 6.86
CA GLU A 78 7.59 8.79 7.70
C GLU A 78 6.21 8.28 7.28
N THR A 79 5.25 8.31 8.21
CA THR A 79 3.85 8.02 7.88
C THR A 79 3.28 9.07 6.93
N GLY A 80 2.33 8.65 6.08
CA GLY A 80 1.74 9.54 5.07
C GLY A 80 2.61 9.77 3.83
N THR A 81 3.82 9.23 3.77
CA THR A 81 4.70 9.32 2.57
C THR A 81 4.28 8.41 1.42
N GLY A 82 3.21 7.62 1.59
CA GLY A 82 2.64 6.77 0.53
C GLY A 82 3.31 5.40 0.37
N LYS A 83 3.99 4.87 1.40
CA LYS A 83 4.61 3.53 1.38
C LYS A 83 3.62 2.45 0.95
N SER A 84 2.44 2.41 1.57
CA SER A 84 1.36 1.46 1.26
C SER A 84 0.83 1.62 -0.17
N THR A 85 0.71 2.87 -0.65
CA THR A 85 0.38 3.14 -2.05
C THR A 85 1.42 2.56 -2.99
N LEU A 86 2.70 2.75 -2.69
CA LEU A 86 3.79 2.20 -3.49
C LEU A 86 3.84 0.66 -3.44
N ILE A 87 3.48 0.03 -2.33
CA ILE A 87 3.30 -1.44 -2.26
C ILE A 87 2.25 -1.89 -3.26
N ASN A 88 1.04 -1.30 -3.24
CA ASN A 88 -0.02 -1.65 -4.18
C ASN A 88 0.43 -1.43 -5.64
N VAL A 89 1.17 -0.36 -5.93
CA VAL A 89 1.74 -0.11 -7.26
C VAL A 89 2.73 -1.22 -7.65
N MET A 90 3.65 -1.60 -6.78
CA MET A 90 4.62 -2.68 -7.05
C MET A 90 3.92 -4.02 -7.31
N VAL A 91 2.88 -4.33 -6.52
CA VAL A 91 2.09 -5.56 -6.72
C VAL A 91 1.41 -5.56 -8.08
N ASN A 92 0.74 -4.46 -8.47
CA ASN A 92 0.12 -4.33 -9.80
C ASN A 92 1.16 -4.51 -10.92
N TYR A 93 2.34 -3.90 -10.77
CA TYR A 93 3.42 -4.07 -11.72
C TYR A 93 3.85 -5.53 -11.87
N ILE A 94 4.01 -6.27 -10.78
CA ILE A 94 4.39 -7.69 -10.81
C ILE A 94 3.29 -8.56 -11.44
N LEU A 95 2.02 -8.25 -11.16
CA LEU A 95 0.86 -8.92 -11.74
C LEU A 95 0.62 -8.57 -13.21
N GLY A 96 1.43 -7.68 -13.79
CA GLY A 96 1.34 -7.30 -15.20
C GLY A 96 0.26 -6.29 -15.52
N VAL A 97 -0.37 -5.68 -14.52
CA VAL A 97 -1.38 -4.63 -14.70
C VAL A 97 -0.73 -3.36 -15.24
N GLU A 98 -1.33 -2.81 -16.28
CA GLU A 98 -0.91 -1.58 -16.95
C GLU A 98 -1.76 -0.38 -16.53
N CYS A 99 -1.23 0.83 -16.75
CA CYS A 99 -1.93 2.07 -16.40
C CYS A 99 -3.28 2.19 -17.11
N GLU A 100 -3.35 1.68 -18.34
CA GLU A 100 -4.53 1.72 -19.21
C GLU A 100 -5.59 0.66 -18.85
N ASP A 101 -5.23 -0.33 -18.03
CA ASP A 101 -6.18 -1.35 -17.58
C ASP A 101 -7.23 -0.75 -16.64
N ASN A 102 -8.50 -1.14 -16.83
CA ASN A 102 -9.61 -0.74 -15.98
C ASN A 102 -9.77 -1.63 -14.73
N ILE A 103 -8.66 -2.15 -14.19
CA ILE A 103 -8.64 -3.00 -12.99
C ILE A 103 -7.40 -2.67 -12.15
N ARG A 104 -7.54 -2.70 -10.83
CA ARG A 104 -6.46 -2.54 -9.86
C ARG A 104 -6.59 -3.60 -8.78
N PHE A 105 -5.50 -4.30 -8.52
CA PHE A 105 -5.39 -5.22 -7.40
C PHE A 105 -4.76 -4.54 -6.20
N GLU A 106 -5.26 -4.84 -5.02
CA GLU A 106 -4.71 -4.34 -3.77
C GLU A 106 -4.35 -5.52 -2.88
N ILE A 107 -3.22 -5.41 -2.21
CA ILE A 107 -2.79 -6.41 -1.22
C ILE A 107 -2.93 -5.88 0.20
N ILE A 108 -3.05 -4.56 0.34
CA ILE A 108 -3.24 -3.89 1.61
C ILE A 108 -4.73 -3.69 1.85
N GLU A 109 -5.22 -4.23 2.96
CA GLU A 109 -6.56 -3.91 3.43
C GLU A 109 -6.55 -2.53 4.06
N GLU A 110 -7.20 -1.56 3.41
CA GLU A 110 -7.59 -0.32 4.07
C GLU A 110 -8.67 -0.67 5.10
N GLU A 111 -8.29 -0.96 6.35
CA GLU A 111 -9.27 -1.10 7.43
C GLU A 111 -10.12 0.19 7.49
N GLU A 112 -11.43 0.08 7.72
CA GLU A 112 -12.35 1.21 7.93
C GLU A 112 -12.04 2.04 9.20
N ARG A 113 -10.79 2.06 9.65
CA ARG A 113 -10.32 3.01 10.64
C ARG A 113 -10.02 4.31 9.90
N SER A 114 -10.54 5.41 10.46
CA SER A 114 -10.35 6.77 9.94
C SER A 114 -8.92 6.96 9.39
N GLN A 115 -8.73 7.72 8.32
CA GLN A 115 -7.42 7.95 7.67
C GLN A 115 -6.31 8.45 8.62
N THR A 116 -6.65 8.81 9.86
CA THR A 116 -5.76 9.15 10.97
C THR A 116 -5.29 7.97 11.84
N GLU A 117 -5.90 6.80 11.74
CA GLU A 117 -5.62 5.59 12.51
C GLU A 117 -5.00 4.45 11.68
N SER A 118 -4.86 4.62 10.36
CA SER A 118 -4.20 3.66 9.45
C SER A 118 -2.67 3.66 9.56
N GLN A 119 -2.16 3.92 10.77
CA GLN A 119 -0.75 3.84 11.08
C GLN A 119 -0.35 2.36 11.16
N THR A 120 0.65 1.95 10.39
CA THR A 120 1.20 0.59 10.49
C THR A 120 1.82 0.43 11.88
N THR A 121 1.15 -0.25 12.80
CA THR A 121 1.66 -0.55 14.15
C THR A 121 2.46 -1.84 14.21
N ALA A 122 2.40 -2.63 13.14
CA ALA A 122 3.05 -3.92 12.96
C ALA A 122 3.90 -3.92 11.68
N VAL A 123 4.96 -4.71 11.68
CA VAL A 123 5.71 -5.02 10.45
C VAL A 123 4.90 -6.03 9.65
N THR A 124 4.62 -5.74 8.39
CA THR A 124 3.87 -6.66 7.52
C THR A 124 4.74 -7.13 6.36
N VAL A 125 4.86 -8.45 6.21
CA VAL A 125 5.57 -9.11 5.12
C VAL A 125 4.55 -9.56 4.07
N TYR A 126 4.61 -8.97 2.89
CA TYR A 126 3.80 -9.36 1.75
C TYR A 126 4.63 -10.26 0.85
N GLU A 127 4.14 -11.45 0.52
CA GLU A 127 4.80 -12.39 -0.38
C GLU A 127 3.93 -12.65 -1.60
N ILE A 128 4.51 -12.50 -2.79
CA ILE A 128 3.84 -12.68 -4.08
C ILE A 128 4.60 -13.76 -4.84
N TYR A 129 3.96 -14.94 -4.97
CA TYR A 129 4.53 -16.11 -5.63
C TYR A 129 3.73 -16.50 -6.88
N GLY A 130 4.37 -17.23 -7.79
CA GLY A 130 3.70 -17.80 -8.97
C GLY A 130 3.43 -16.79 -10.08
N GLN A 131 4.04 -15.60 -10.00
CA GLN A 131 3.95 -14.52 -10.99
C GLN A 131 5.27 -14.34 -11.76
N GLU A 132 6.19 -15.28 -11.60
CA GLU A 132 7.47 -15.25 -12.29
C GLU A 132 7.26 -15.42 -13.80
N GLY A 133 7.96 -14.61 -14.59
CA GLY A 133 7.83 -14.58 -16.05
C GLY A 133 6.70 -13.67 -16.57
N VAL A 134 5.84 -13.13 -15.71
CA VAL A 134 4.88 -12.07 -16.11
C VAL A 134 5.64 -10.78 -16.42
N ARG A 135 6.39 -10.27 -15.43
CA ARG A 135 7.21 -9.05 -15.56
C ARG A 135 8.63 -9.20 -15.02
N VAL A 136 8.84 -10.10 -14.06
CA VAL A 136 10.12 -10.34 -13.41
C VAL A 136 10.40 -11.85 -13.29
N PRO A 137 11.67 -12.30 -13.25
CA PRO A 137 12.01 -13.72 -13.15
C PRO A 137 12.13 -14.23 -11.70
N PHE A 138 11.50 -13.58 -10.73
CA PHE A 138 11.63 -13.90 -9.29
C PHE A 138 10.31 -13.64 -8.55
N SER A 139 10.12 -14.31 -7.42
CA SER A 139 9.05 -14.00 -6.48
C SER A 139 9.38 -12.72 -5.70
N LEU A 140 8.38 -11.94 -5.33
CA LEU A 140 8.58 -10.69 -4.61
C LEU A 140 8.18 -10.84 -3.14
N ARG A 141 9.05 -10.36 -2.23
CA ARG A 141 8.73 -10.12 -0.82
C ARG A 141 8.85 -8.62 -0.53
N LEU A 142 7.79 -8.02 -0.01
CA LEU A 142 7.77 -6.62 0.44
C LEU A 142 7.64 -6.61 1.96
N ILE A 143 8.47 -5.82 2.64
CA ILE A 143 8.40 -5.62 4.08
C ILE A 143 7.94 -4.18 4.30
N ASP A 144 6.69 -4.01 4.72
CA ASP A 144 6.18 -2.72 5.17
C ASP A 144 6.54 -2.53 6.65
N THR A 145 7.07 -1.35 6.95
CA THR A 145 7.43 -0.99 8.31
C THR A 145 6.65 0.23 8.78
N PRO A 146 6.33 0.29 10.09
CA PRO A 146 5.81 1.51 10.72
C PRO A 146 6.61 2.75 10.33
N GLY A 147 5.92 3.87 10.12
CA GLY A 147 6.61 5.13 9.88
C GLY A 147 7.36 5.60 11.14
N TYR A 148 8.52 6.22 10.94
CA TYR A 148 9.21 6.91 12.03
C TYR A 148 8.40 8.17 12.40
N GLY A 149 8.07 8.33 13.68
CA GLY A 149 7.16 9.40 14.19
C GLY A 149 5.81 8.89 14.72
N ASP A 150 5.47 7.62 14.47
CA ASP A 150 4.21 6.97 14.86
C ASP A 150 4.35 5.92 15.96
N THR A 151 5.57 5.69 16.46
CA THR A 151 5.69 5.05 17.76
C THR A 151 5.06 5.98 18.77
N ASP A 152 3.99 5.53 19.39
CA ASP A 152 3.31 6.09 20.56
C ASP A 152 4.31 6.17 21.75
N GLU A 153 5.45 6.83 21.58
CA GLU A 153 6.39 7.27 22.60
C GLU A 153 5.81 8.55 23.23
N GLY A 154 4.65 8.42 23.89
CA GLY A 154 3.94 9.64 24.28
C GLY A 154 2.73 9.56 25.18
N LYS A 155 2.30 8.39 25.68
CA LYS A 155 1.42 8.35 26.86
C LYS A 155 2.24 8.27 28.15
N THR A 156 3.24 9.12 28.29
CA THR A 156 3.63 9.59 29.62
C THR A 156 2.52 10.50 30.13
N ASP A 157 1.81 9.98 31.12
CA ASP A 157 0.88 10.64 32.02
C ASP A 157 1.22 12.13 32.21
N LYS A 158 0.52 13.03 31.50
CA LYS A 158 0.59 14.48 31.75
C LYS A 158 -0.29 14.80 32.95
N THR A 159 0.14 14.37 34.13
CA THR A 159 -0.37 14.86 35.40
C THR A 159 0.77 15.34 36.30
N ILE A 160 1.61 16.26 35.80
CA ILE A 160 2.34 17.20 36.66
C ILE A 160 2.27 18.57 35.99
N ALA A 161 1.17 19.27 36.23
CA ALA A 161 1.17 20.73 36.26
C ALA A 161 1.40 21.15 37.72
N GLU A 162 2.10 22.27 37.89
CA GLU A 162 2.28 23.04 39.13
C GLU A 162 3.47 22.67 40.03
N ASN A 163 4.63 23.27 39.76
CA ASN A 163 5.12 24.44 40.51
C ASN A 163 6.64 24.61 40.33
N HIS A 164 7.06 25.38 39.33
CA HIS A 164 8.36 26.04 39.36
C HIS A 164 8.21 27.46 38.79
N GLY A 165 7.73 28.37 39.64
CA GLY A 165 7.79 29.80 39.39
C GLY A 165 9.08 30.37 39.97
N ASP A 166 10.18 30.32 39.21
CA ASP A 166 11.36 31.12 39.50
C ASP A 166 11.06 32.60 39.18
N LYS A 167 10.87 33.40 40.22
CA LYS A 167 10.84 34.87 40.10
C LYS A 167 12.26 35.39 39.89
N LYS A 168 12.58 35.79 38.65
CA LYS A 168 13.69 36.70 38.37
C LYS A 168 13.26 38.14 38.71
N PRO A 169 14.06 38.94 39.46
CA PRO A 169 13.75 40.36 39.66
C PRO A 169 14.07 41.14 38.38
N ALA A 170 13.19 42.09 38.06
CA ALA A 170 13.39 43.06 36.98
C ALA A 170 14.33 44.18 37.46
N ASP A 171 15.47 44.33 36.79
CA ASP A 171 16.18 45.59 36.67
C ASP A 171 15.61 46.34 35.48
N ASP A 172 15.09 47.55 35.69
CA ASP A 172 14.82 48.46 34.58
C ASP A 172 15.40 49.84 34.89
N SER A 173 16.45 50.16 34.14
CA SER A 173 17.19 51.40 34.20
C SER A 173 16.52 52.44 33.29
N GLY A 174 16.05 53.52 33.90
CA GLY A 174 16.10 54.91 33.43
C GLY A 174 15.73 55.26 31.98
N CYS A 175 14.68 56.07 31.84
CA CYS A 175 14.65 57.15 30.86
C CYS A 175 14.06 58.43 31.49
N ALA A 176 14.65 59.55 31.09
CA ALA A 176 14.64 60.85 31.74
C ALA A 176 13.33 61.64 31.63
N ASP A 177 13.14 62.59 32.55
CA ASP A 177 12.49 63.86 32.24
C ASP A 177 13.19 65.00 33.00
N GLY A 178 13.64 66.00 32.23
CA GLY A 178 14.27 67.21 32.72
C GLY A 178 13.25 68.33 32.88
N ALA A 179 13.32 69.05 34.00
CA ALA A 179 12.87 70.43 34.10
C ALA A 179 13.75 71.19 35.11
N ARG A 180 14.54 72.13 34.58
CA ARG A 180 15.25 73.18 35.34
C ARG A 180 14.43 74.47 35.27
N SER A 181 14.22 75.11 36.41
CA SER A 181 14.35 76.57 36.64
C SER A 181 14.05 76.79 38.13
N ALA A 182 15.04 77.18 38.94
CA ALA A 182 15.47 78.56 39.21
C ALA A 182 14.79 79.10 40.47
#